data_AF-A0A7S1ZDE0-F1
#
_entry.id   AF-A0A7S1ZDE0-F1
#
_cell.length_a   1.000
_cell.length_b   1.000
_cell.length_c   1.000
_cell.angle_alpha   90.00
_cell.angle_beta   90.00
_cell.angle_gamma   90.00
#
_symmetry.space_group_name_H-M   'P 1'
#
loop_
_entity.id
_entity.type
_entity.pdbx_description
1 polymer ?
#
loop_
_entity_poly.entity_id
_entity_poly.type
_entity_poly.pdbx_seq_one_letter_code
_entity_poly.pdbx_strand_id
1 'polypeptide(L)'
;AKMTADKQKLALKQKKKDAKMVNKILKASASKKHYAVLGLRNWELSVGPLKCWKLQLGKKPYTIRRLTTKQIKSKYRTLARLVHPDKNKDGRAEEAFTALEKSAAVLTNEEERREYDRIERKRARQKREEKMRLVSNVVHLIQTNVLLVIRLAKKIMGPFATPILLLGSLMI
;
A
#
# COMPACT_ATOMS: atom_id res chain seq x y z
N ALA A 1 39.35 -18.91 23.28
CA ALA A 1 37.97 -19.45 23.15
C ALA A 1 36.88 -18.38 22.96
N LYS A 2 36.84 -17.27 23.72
CA LYS A 2 35.76 -16.24 23.58
C LYS A 2 35.71 -15.57 22.18
N MET A 3 36.88 -15.24 21.61
CA MET A 3 37.00 -14.59 20.30
C MET A 3 36.40 -15.36 19.12
N THR A 4 36.36 -16.70 19.17
CA THR A 4 35.75 -17.52 18.11
C THR A 4 34.23 -17.59 18.23
N ALA A 5 33.71 -17.63 19.47
CA ALA A 5 32.27 -17.61 19.74
C ALA A 5 31.60 -16.30 19.29
N ASP A 6 32.25 -15.16 19.48
CA ASP A 6 31.71 -13.86 19.05
C ASP A 6 31.68 -13.70 17.53
N LYS A 7 32.71 -14.21 16.82
CA LYS A 7 32.72 -14.30 15.36
C LYS A 7 31.58 -15.17 14.82
N GLN A 8 31.32 -16.30 15.47
CA GLN A 8 30.20 -17.19 15.12
C GLN A 8 28.84 -16.51 15.33
N LYS A 9 28.65 -15.80 16.44
CA LYS A 9 27.43 -15.01 16.70
C LYS A 9 27.21 -13.92 15.64
N LEU A 10 28.28 -13.22 15.24
CA LEU A 10 28.22 -12.19 14.20
C LEU A 10 27.83 -12.78 12.84
N ALA A 11 28.44 -13.90 12.46
CA ALA A 11 28.11 -14.61 11.22
C ALA A 11 26.64 -15.08 11.21
N LEU A 12 26.15 -15.61 12.33
CA LEU A 12 24.74 -16.00 12.48
C LEU A 12 23.79 -14.80 12.37
N LYS A 13 24.16 -13.65 12.95
CA LYS A 13 23.40 -12.40 12.84
C LYS A 13 23.35 -11.92 11.39
N GLN A 14 24.45 -12.04 10.64
CA GLN A 14 24.50 -11.69 9.23
C GLN A 14 23.62 -12.62 8.40
N LYS A 15 23.74 -13.94 8.56
CA LYS A 15 22.87 -14.94 7.91
C LYS A 15 21.38 -14.66 8.14
N LYS A 16 21.00 -14.31 9.37
CA LYS A 16 19.60 -13.92 9.69
C LYS A 16 19.15 -12.64 8.98
N LYS A 17 20.03 -11.65 8.79
CA LYS A 17 19.71 -10.42 8.06
C LYS A 17 19.55 -10.69 6.57
N ASP A 18 20.44 -11.48 6.00
CA ASP A 18 20.45 -11.83 4.59
C ASP A 18 19.20 -12.62 4.22
N ALA A 19 18.86 -13.64 5.00
CA ALA A 19 17.63 -14.42 4.84
C ALA A 19 16.35 -13.56 4.96
N LYS A 20 16.33 -12.56 5.87
CA LYS A 20 15.21 -11.61 5.97
C LYS A 20 15.08 -10.75 4.72
N MET A 21 16.21 -10.31 4.16
CA MET A 21 16.24 -9.48 2.95
C MET A 21 15.74 -10.26 1.73
N VAL A 22 16.28 -11.47 1.54
CA VAL A 22 15.88 -12.41 0.47
C VAL A 22 14.39 -12.74 0.58
N ASN A 23 13.89 -13.09 1.77
CA ASN A 23 12.46 -13.35 1.97
C ASN A 23 11.58 -12.14 1.65
N LYS A 24 12.02 -10.92 1.99
CA LYS A 24 11.26 -9.70 1.67
C LYS A 24 11.17 -9.48 0.16
N ILE A 25 12.26 -9.69 -0.56
CA ILE A 25 12.32 -9.57 -2.02
C ILE A 25 11.43 -10.62 -2.67
N LEU A 26 11.55 -11.89 -2.27
CA LEU A 26 10.77 -12.99 -2.84
C LEU A 26 9.26 -12.83 -2.54
N LYS A 27 8.89 -12.39 -1.34
CA LYS A 27 7.48 -12.08 -1.00
C LYS A 27 6.92 -10.92 -1.84
N ALA A 28 7.75 -9.91 -2.09
CA ALA A 28 7.36 -8.77 -2.94
C ALA A 28 7.24 -9.18 -4.41
N SER A 29 8.15 -10.03 -4.90
CA SER A 29 8.13 -10.62 -6.24
C SER A 29 6.88 -11.47 -6.46
N ALA A 30 6.54 -12.35 -5.50
CA ALA A 30 5.32 -13.16 -5.53
C ALA A 30 4.05 -12.29 -5.58
N SER A 31 4.08 -11.11 -4.95
CA SER A 31 2.98 -10.15 -4.99
C SER A 31 2.96 -9.30 -6.28
N LYS A 32 3.90 -9.50 -7.21
CA LYS A 32 4.16 -8.67 -8.41
C LYS A 32 4.36 -7.18 -8.09
N LYS A 33 4.94 -6.86 -6.93
CA LYS A 33 5.16 -5.48 -6.46
C LYS A 33 6.60 -5.03 -6.72
N HIS A 34 6.86 -4.49 -7.91
CA HIS A 34 8.22 -4.10 -8.31
C HIS A 34 8.86 -3.04 -7.40
N TYR A 35 8.10 -2.04 -6.95
CA TYR A 35 8.63 -1.05 -6.00
C TYR A 35 9.01 -1.68 -4.65
N ALA A 36 8.22 -2.64 -4.17
CA ALA A 36 8.48 -3.28 -2.89
C ALA A 36 9.72 -4.18 -2.91
N VAL A 37 10.04 -4.78 -4.07
CA VAL A 37 11.29 -5.52 -4.29
C VAL A 37 12.51 -4.61 -4.10
N LEU A 38 12.48 -3.38 -4.62
CA LEU A 38 13.53 -2.38 -4.41
C LEU A 38 13.49 -1.71 -3.02
N GLY A 39 12.55 -2.11 -2.15
CA GLY A 39 12.35 -1.46 -0.85
C GLY A 39 11.84 -0.02 -0.94
N LEU A 40 11.29 0.36 -2.10
CA LEU A 40 10.74 1.68 -2.37
C LEU A 40 9.24 1.70 -2.08
N ARG A 41 8.75 2.81 -1.54
CA ARG A 41 7.31 3.04 -1.32
C ARG A 41 6.86 4.15 -2.27
N ASN A 42 6.01 3.81 -3.24
CA ASN A 42 5.47 4.78 -4.18
C ASN A 42 4.34 5.57 -3.50
N TRP A 43 4.64 6.75 -3.00
CA TRP A 43 3.71 7.72 -2.39
C TRP A 43 3.54 8.94 -3.29
N GLU A 44 3.44 8.74 -4.60
CA GLU A 44 3.18 9.83 -5.52
C GLU A 44 1.78 10.40 -5.24
N LEU A 45 1.73 11.45 -4.41
CA LEU A 45 0.53 12.19 -4.11
C LEU A 45 0.49 13.42 -5.01
N SER A 46 -0.42 13.39 -5.98
CA SER A 46 -0.73 14.55 -6.80
C SER A 46 -1.84 15.32 -6.10
N VAL A 47 -1.49 16.43 -5.45
CA VAL A 47 -2.49 17.38 -4.96
C VAL A 47 -2.89 18.24 -6.16
N GLY A 48 -4.13 18.04 -6.62
CA GLY A 48 -4.74 18.83 -7.69
C GLY A 48 -4.85 20.31 -7.32
N PRO A 49 -5.15 21.19 -8.29
CA PRO A 49 -5.42 22.59 -8.01
C PRO A 49 -6.51 22.68 -6.93
N LEU A 50 -6.18 23.31 -5.79
CA LEU A 50 -7.12 23.46 -4.68
C LEU A 50 -8.18 24.48 -5.11
N LYS A 51 -9.40 24.00 -5.36
CA LYS A 51 -10.56 24.85 -5.69
C LYS A 51 -11.36 25.09 -4.41
N CYS A 52 -10.80 25.82 -3.46
CA CYS A 52 -11.52 26.33 -2.30
C CYS A 52 -12.04 27.74 -2.62
N TRP A 53 -13.34 27.94 -2.45
CA TRP A 53 -14.09 29.20 -2.57
C TRP A 53 -13.61 30.20 -3.65
N LYS A 54 -14.15 30.07 -4.88
CA LYS A 54 -13.90 30.92 -6.07
C LYS A 54 -12.44 31.16 -6.51
N LEU A 55 -11.42 30.74 -5.75
CA LEU A 55 -10.02 30.98 -6.05
C LEU A 55 -9.34 29.69 -6.56
N GLN A 56 -8.76 29.74 -7.76
CA GLN A 56 -7.94 28.65 -8.31
C GLN A 56 -6.49 28.81 -7.82
N LEU A 57 -6.11 28.09 -6.75
CA LEU A 57 -4.72 28.01 -6.33
C LEU A 57 -3.96 27.03 -7.25
N GLY A 58 -3.21 27.60 -8.21
CA GLY A 58 -2.26 26.91 -9.10
C GLY A 58 -2.89 26.26 -10.34
N LYS A 59 -2.26 26.41 -11.53
CA LYS A 59 -2.71 25.74 -12.77
C LYS A 59 -2.21 24.30 -12.92
N LYS A 60 -1.18 23.90 -12.15
CA LYS A 60 -0.53 22.59 -12.25
C LYS A 60 -0.65 21.85 -10.92
N PRO A 61 -0.95 20.54 -10.92
CA PRO A 61 -0.99 19.76 -9.70
C PRO A 61 0.42 19.65 -9.09
N TYR A 62 0.55 19.90 -7.79
CA TYR A 62 1.81 19.72 -7.09
C TYR A 62 2.03 18.22 -6.85
N THR A 63 3.17 17.69 -7.30
CA THR A 63 3.52 16.28 -7.06
C THR A 63 4.42 16.18 -5.84
N ILE A 64 3.86 15.77 -4.72
CA ILE A 64 4.60 15.60 -3.47
C ILE A 64 5.30 14.24 -3.55
N ARG A 65 6.61 14.26 -3.87
CA ARG A 65 7.54 13.11 -3.95
C ARG A 65 7.32 12.13 -5.11
N ARG A 66 7.73 12.53 -6.33
CA ARG A 66 7.94 11.59 -7.45
C ARG A 66 9.31 10.91 -7.36
N LEU A 67 9.36 9.59 -7.42
CA LEU A 67 10.61 8.84 -7.55
C LEU A 67 11.23 9.07 -8.94
N THR A 68 12.48 9.51 -8.98
CA THR A 68 13.23 9.67 -10.24
C THR A 68 13.95 8.38 -10.64
N THR A 69 14.18 8.18 -11.93
CA THR A 69 14.91 7.01 -12.46
C THR A 69 16.32 6.88 -11.86
N LYS A 70 16.99 8.02 -11.60
CA LYS A 70 18.30 8.05 -10.89
C LYS A 70 18.21 7.43 -9.49
N GLN A 71 17.17 7.74 -8.72
CA GLN A 71 16.97 7.17 -7.38
C GLN A 71 16.70 5.67 -7.44
N ILE A 72 15.92 5.22 -8.43
CA ILE A 72 15.63 3.79 -8.67
C ILE A 72 16.93 3.03 -8.96
N LYS A 73 17.75 3.53 -9.91
CA LYS A 73 19.05 2.94 -10.26
C LYS A 73 20.01 2.89 -9.07
N SER A 74 20.06 3.95 -8.26
CA SER A 74 20.90 4.01 -7.06
C SER A 74 20.51 2.96 -6.01
N LYS A 75 19.20 2.79 -5.77
CA LYS A 75 18.69 1.75 -4.86
C LYS A 75 18.94 0.35 -5.39
N TYR A 76 18.74 0.12 -6.68
CA TYR A 76 19.06 -1.14 -7.34
C TYR A 76 20.53 -1.52 -7.11
N ARG A 77 21.49 -0.63 -7.41
CA ARG A 77 22.94 -0.90 -7.22
C ARG A 77 23.30 -1.23 -5.77
N THR A 78 22.63 -0.60 -4.81
CA THR A 78 22.84 -0.86 -3.39
C THR A 78 22.32 -2.24 -2.99
N LEU A 79 21.10 -2.59 -3.43
CA LEU A 79 20.50 -3.89 -3.12
C LEU A 79 21.18 -5.05 -3.86
N ALA A 80 21.55 -4.86 -5.13
CA ALA A 80 22.25 -5.86 -5.93
C ALA A 80 23.54 -6.31 -5.23
N ARG A 81 24.33 -5.39 -4.69
CA ARG A 81 25.54 -5.71 -3.93
C ARG A 81 25.29 -6.48 -2.63
N LEU A 82 24.12 -6.31 -2.01
CA LEU A 82 23.75 -6.97 -0.76
C LEU A 82 23.18 -8.37 -0.99
N VAL A 83 22.49 -8.57 -2.12
CA VAL A 83 21.78 -9.81 -2.44
C VAL A 83 22.57 -10.71 -3.39
N HIS A 84 23.69 -10.22 -3.94
CA HIS A 84 24.53 -10.97 -4.89
C HIS A 84 24.89 -12.37 -4.35
N PRO A 85 24.76 -13.43 -5.17
CA PRO A 85 24.95 -14.82 -4.73
C PRO A 85 26.36 -15.10 -4.19
N ASP A 86 27.39 -14.40 -4.68
CA ASP A 86 28.77 -14.50 -4.14
C ASP A 86 28.90 -14.01 -2.68
N LYS A 87 28.16 -12.94 -2.31
CA LYS A 87 28.27 -12.33 -0.98
C LYS A 87 27.24 -12.87 0.00
N ASN A 88 26.06 -13.21 -0.50
CA ASN A 88 24.95 -13.70 0.30
C ASN A 88 24.93 -15.23 0.25
N LYS A 89 25.20 -15.86 1.39
CA LYS A 89 25.28 -17.33 1.55
C LYS A 89 23.91 -18.02 1.65
N ASP A 90 22.82 -17.32 1.36
CA ASP A 90 21.48 -17.91 1.30
C ASP A 90 21.28 -18.62 -0.05
N GLY A 91 20.83 -19.88 -0.03
CA GLY A 91 20.58 -20.64 -1.26
C GLY A 91 19.52 -20.04 -2.18
N ARG A 92 18.70 -19.11 -1.67
CA ARG A 92 17.67 -18.40 -2.45
C ARG A 92 18.12 -17.01 -2.93
N ALA A 93 19.39 -16.66 -2.75
CA ALA A 93 19.95 -15.38 -3.16
C ALA A 93 19.87 -15.17 -4.67
N GLU A 94 20.10 -16.23 -5.47
CA GLU A 94 20.00 -16.19 -6.93
C GLU A 94 18.58 -15.85 -7.40
N GLU A 95 17.57 -16.55 -6.88
CA GLU A 95 16.15 -16.28 -7.20
C GLU A 95 15.77 -14.84 -6.84
N ALA A 96 16.22 -14.35 -5.68
CA ALA A 96 15.97 -12.98 -5.25
C ALA A 96 16.69 -11.96 -6.13
N PHE A 97 17.90 -12.27 -6.59
CA PHE A 97 18.67 -11.42 -7.50
C PHE A 97 17.98 -11.33 -8.87
N THR A 98 17.55 -12.45 -9.45
CA THR A 98 16.77 -12.46 -10.70
C THR A 98 15.46 -11.67 -10.55
N ALA A 99 14.77 -11.80 -9.43
CA ALA A 99 13.55 -11.02 -9.16
C ALA A 99 13.83 -9.50 -9.04
N LEU A 100 14.98 -9.15 -8.47
CA LEU A 100 15.46 -7.78 -8.35
C LEU A 100 15.76 -7.18 -9.73
N GLU A 101 16.46 -7.91 -10.59
CA GLU A 101 16.77 -7.49 -11.97
C GLU A 101 15.52 -7.29 -12.81
N LYS A 102 14.59 -8.26 -12.80
CA LYS A 102 13.30 -8.15 -13.50
C LYS A 102 12.53 -6.90 -13.08
N SER A 103 12.50 -6.62 -11.77
CA SER A 103 11.82 -5.43 -11.24
C SER A 103 12.54 -4.13 -11.61
N ALA A 104 13.87 -4.14 -11.65
CA ALA A 104 14.66 -2.98 -12.05
C ALA A 104 14.53 -2.66 -13.54
N ALA A 105 14.42 -3.67 -14.40
CA ALA A 105 14.19 -3.50 -15.84
C ALA A 105 12.89 -2.72 -16.10
N VAL A 106 11.78 -3.21 -15.53
CA VAL A 106 10.45 -2.57 -15.66
C VAL A 106 10.43 -1.15 -15.11
N LEU A 107 11.09 -0.89 -13.98
CA LEU A 107 11.08 0.43 -13.33
C LEU A 107 12.09 1.42 -13.92
N THR A 108 13.06 0.95 -14.71
CA THR A 108 14.05 1.81 -15.37
C THR A 108 13.52 2.34 -16.69
N ASN A 109 12.73 1.56 -17.42
CA ASN A 109 12.01 2.01 -18.60
C ASN A 109 10.80 2.85 -18.19
N GLU A 110 10.76 4.10 -18.63
CA GLU A 110 9.71 5.05 -18.25
C GLU A 110 8.33 4.66 -18.81
N GLU A 111 8.27 4.04 -20.00
CA GLU A 111 7.01 3.59 -20.60
C GLU A 111 6.42 2.41 -19.86
N GLU A 112 7.22 1.37 -19.61
CA GLU A 112 6.81 0.19 -18.84
C GLU A 112 6.43 0.56 -17.41
N ARG A 113 7.16 1.49 -16.80
CA ARG A 113 6.86 2.01 -15.45
C ARG A 113 5.50 2.69 -15.42
N ARG A 114 5.19 3.54 -16.40
CA ARG A 114 3.88 4.21 -16.49
C ARG A 114 2.75 3.21 -16.68
N GLU A 115 2.96 2.19 -17.51
CA GLU A 115 1.96 1.15 -17.72
C GLU A 115 1.70 0.34 -16.45
N TYR A 116 2.78 -0.07 -15.77
CA TYR A 116 2.69 -0.73 -14.48
C TYR A 116 1.94 0.13 -13.45
N ASP A 117 2.29 1.41 -13.32
CA ASP A 117 1.62 2.34 -12.39
C ASP A 117 0.12 2.52 -12.74
N ARG A 118 -0.23 2.53 -14.03
CA ARG A 118 -1.62 2.59 -14.50
C ARG A 118 -2.41 1.35 -14.11
N ILE A 119 -1.85 0.16 -14.35
CA ILE A 119 -2.48 -1.12 -14.00
C ILE A 119 -2.65 -1.24 -12.48
N GLU A 120 -1.64 -0.87 -11.70
CA GLU A 120 -1.70 -0.92 -10.24
C GLU A 120 -2.75 0.02 -9.67
N ARG A 121 -2.89 1.24 -10.20
CA ARG A 121 -3.99 2.16 -9.82
C ARG A 121 -5.36 1.57 -10.14
N LYS A 122 -5.51 0.93 -11.32
CA LYS A 122 -6.76 0.26 -11.72
C LYS A 122 -7.10 -0.90 -10.78
N ARG A 123 -6.13 -1.76 -10.46
CA ARG A 123 -6.31 -2.88 -9.51
C ARG A 123 -6.66 -2.40 -8.11
N ALA A 124 -5.99 -1.34 -7.62
CA ALA A 124 -6.29 -0.76 -6.32
C ALA A 124 -7.71 -0.19 -6.27
N ARG A 125 -8.17 0.45 -7.35
CA ARG A 125 -9.54 0.94 -7.50
C ARG A 125 -10.54 -0.22 -7.49
N GLN A 126 -10.33 -1.27 -8.28
CA GLN A 126 -11.22 -2.45 -8.31
C GLN A 126 -11.37 -3.10 -6.93
N LYS A 127 -10.26 -3.36 -6.23
CA LYS A 127 -10.29 -3.91 -4.86
C LYS A 127 -11.03 -3.00 -3.87
N ARG A 128 -10.90 -1.69 -4.03
CA ARG A 128 -11.63 -0.72 -3.23
C ARG A 128 -13.12 -0.76 -3.56
N GLU A 129 -13.50 -0.84 -4.83
CA GLU A 129 -14.89 -0.98 -5.27
C GLU A 129 -15.51 -2.26 -4.73
N GLU A 130 -14.83 -3.41 -4.80
CA GLU A 130 -15.28 -4.68 -4.22
C GLU A 130 -15.54 -4.57 -2.70
N LYS A 131 -14.60 -4.00 -1.96
CA LYS A 131 -14.78 -3.75 -0.52
C LYS A 131 -15.93 -2.80 -0.24
N MET A 132 -16.06 -1.73 -1.04
CA MET A 132 -17.15 -0.77 -0.90
C MET A 132 -18.51 -1.40 -1.22
N ARG A 133 -18.58 -2.36 -2.15
CA ARG A 133 -19.82 -3.14 -2.39
C ARG A 133 -20.23 -3.91 -1.15
N LEU A 134 -19.28 -4.62 -0.52
CA LEU A 134 -19.55 -5.34 0.72
C LEU A 134 -20.03 -4.41 1.82
N VAL A 135 -19.33 -3.29 2.03
CA VAL A 135 -19.72 -2.26 3.01
C VAL A 135 -21.10 -1.71 2.70
N SER A 136 -21.40 -1.41 1.43
CA SER A 136 -22.71 -0.93 0.99
C SER A 136 -23.81 -1.92 1.33
N ASN A 137 -23.59 -3.22 1.12
CA ASN A 137 -24.58 -4.26 1.46
C ASN A 137 -24.87 -4.30 2.96
N VAL A 138 -23.82 -4.23 3.79
CA VAL A 138 -23.97 -4.20 5.25
C VAL A 138 -24.68 -2.92 5.70
N VAL A 139 -24.28 -1.78 5.14
CA VAL A 139 -24.92 -0.49 5.43
C VAL A 139 -26.39 -0.51 5.03
N HIS A 140 -26.73 -1.05 3.85
CA HIS A 140 -28.12 -1.20 3.41
C HIS A 140 -28.94 -2.10 4.34
N LEU A 141 -28.40 -3.24 4.77
CA LEU A 141 -29.06 -4.13 5.72
C LEU A 141 -29.34 -3.44 7.06
N ILE A 142 -28.36 -2.70 7.58
CA ILE A 142 -28.52 -1.93 8.82
C ILE A 142 -29.58 -0.84 8.61
N GLN A 143 -29.51 -0.10 7.50
CA GLN A 143 -30.46 0.95 7.17
C GLN A 143 -31.90 0.42 7.10
N THR A 144 -32.15 -0.73 6.47
CA THR A 144 -33.51 -1.30 6.39
C THR A 144 -34.03 -1.72 7.75
N ASN A 145 -33.20 -2.34 8.57
CA ASN A 145 -33.60 -2.78 9.92
C ASN A 145 -33.87 -1.59 10.83
N VAL A 146 -33.00 -0.57 10.81
CA VAL A 146 -33.19 0.68 11.54
C VAL A 146 -34.48 1.37 11.10
N LEU A 147 -34.74 1.46 9.80
CA LEU A 147 -35.98 2.05 9.27
C LEU A 147 -37.23 1.27 9.69
N LEU A 148 -37.18 -0.06 9.73
CA LEU A 148 -38.30 -0.88 10.22
C LEU A 148 -38.59 -0.62 11.69
N VAL A 149 -37.55 -0.57 12.53
CA VAL A 149 -37.69 -0.23 13.96
C VAL A 149 -38.29 1.16 14.13
N ILE A 150 -37.80 2.15 13.39
CA ILE A 150 -38.36 3.52 13.40
C ILE A 150 -39.82 3.53 12.96
N ARG A 151 -40.20 2.77 11.91
CA ARG A 151 -41.59 2.66 11.45
C ARG A 151 -42.49 2.01 12.50
N LEU A 152 -42.01 0.95 13.16
CA LEU A 152 -42.74 0.27 14.22
C LEU A 152 -42.94 1.20 15.42
N ALA A 153 -41.88 1.90 15.83
CA ALA A 153 -41.92 2.89 16.90
C ALA A 153 -42.90 4.04 16.58
N LYS A 154 -42.93 4.53 15.35
CA LYS A 154 -43.91 5.53 14.90
C LYS A 154 -45.35 4.99 14.91
N LYS A 155 -45.56 3.72 14.55
CA LYS A 155 -46.89 3.10 14.59
C LYS A 155 -47.40 2.90 16.02
N ILE A 156 -46.51 2.59 16.96
CA ILE A 156 -46.84 2.38 18.38
C ILE A 156 -47.03 3.72 19.12
N MET A 157 -46.14 4.70 18.89
CA MET A 157 -46.16 5.98 19.63
C MET A 157 -46.94 7.12 18.95
N GLY A 158 -47.41 6.92 17.71
CA GLY A 158 -48.22 7.90 16.98
C GLY A 158 -47.50 9.25 16.79
N PRO A 159 -48.20 10.40 16.86
CA PRO A 159 -47.65 11.73 16.54
C PRO A 159 -46.54 12.19 17.50
N PHE A 160 -46.34 11.52 18.64
CA PHE A 160 -45.32 11.85 19.63
C PHE A 160 -43.94 11.23 19.32
N ALA A 161 -43.85 10.28 18.39
CA ALA A 161 -42.60 9.59 18.07
C ALA A 161 -41.53 10.52 17.45
N THR A 162 -41.96 11.47 16.62
CA THR A 162 -41.06 12.39 15.90
C THR A 162 -40.35 13.40 16.81
N PRO A 163 -41.02 14.14 17.73
CA PRO A 163 -40.32 15.04 18.65
C PRO A 163 -39.34 14.32 19.59
N ILE A 164 -39.67 13.12 20.10
CA ILE A 164 -38.80 12.35 21.00
C ILE A 164 -37.52 11.88 20.29
N LEU A 165 -37.63 11.37 19.06
CA LEU A 165 -36.47 10.96 18.26
C LEU A 165 -35.57 12.14 17.87
N LEU A 166 -36.16 13.31 17.59
CA LEU A 166 -35.42 14.53 17.25
C LEU A 166 -34.62 15.04 18.46
N LEU A 167 -35.25 15.09 19.64
CA LEU A 167 -34.60 15.45 20.90
C LEU A 167 -33.43 14.51 21.25
N GLY A 168 -33.60 13.20 21.03
CA GLY A 168 -32.53 12.22 21.23
C GLY A 168 -31.33 12.40 20.30
N SER A 169 -31.57 12.80 19.03
CA SER A 169 -30.48 13.04 18.06
C SER A 169 -29.69 14.33 18.28
N LEU A 170 -30.26 15.29 19.03
CA LEU A 170 -29.62 16.57 19.35
C LEU A 170 -28.75 16.51 20.62
N MET A 171 -28.89 15.44 21.41
CA MET A 171 -28.20 15.22 22.69
C MET A 171 -26.97 14.31 22.58
N ILE A 172 -26.62 13.85 21.38
CA ILE A 172 -25.41 13.07 21.04
C ILE A 172 -24.56 13.91 20.10
#